data_AF-B9FBF0-F1
#
_entry.id   AF-B9FBF0-F1
#
_cell.length_a   1.000
_cell.length_b   1.000
_cell.length_c   1.000
_cell.angle_alpha   90.00
_cell.angle_beta   90.00
_cell.angle_gamma   90.00
#
_symmetry.space_group_name_H-M   'P 1'
#
loop_
_entity.id
_entity.type
_entity.pdbx_description
1 polymer ?
#
loop_
_entity_poly.entity_id
_entity_poly.type
_entity_poly.pdbx_seq_one_letter_code
_entity_poly.pdbx_strand_id
1 'polypeptide(L)'
;MARHVCGGREVRPGHGVQTGSSSARATTSPASRARSVRSTPAAAPSTGRRGTASGTARHTASTAVGAVSPDASYVGGLGRGLARRGAPWSRLAVYKVCWFKDLTGRCSDADILAAFDDALRDGVHVISASLGSTPPLMPLFMTSTEIGAFHAMQLGVPAVFSAGNDGPDAAMVQNVSPWVITVAASTIDRRFPTVITLGNNVSLVGESFNVNDMKMRLVESGSVFSDG
;
A
#
# COMPACT_ATOMS: atom_id res chain seq x y z
N MET A 1 3.75 5.85 -3.31
CA MET A 1 3.63 4.37 -3.09
C MET A 1 3.86 4.04 -1.62
N ALA A 2 3.45 2.84 -1.18
CA ALA A 2 2.87 2.58 0.15
C ALA A 2 3.63 1.75 1.20
N ARG A 3 3.99 2.37 2.32
CA ARG A 3 4.85 1.75 3.35
C ARG A 3 4.16 0.71 4.25
N HIS A 4 3.73 -0.44 3.73
CA HIS A 4 3.03 -1.49 4.48
C HIS A 4 3.32 -2.88 3.94
N VAL A 5 3.38 -3.89 4.81
CA VAL A 5 3.47 -5.31 4.47
C VAL A 5 2.05 -5.93 4.43
N CYS A 6 1.66 -6.44 3.26
CA CYS A 6 0.40 -7.18 3.06
C CYS A 6 0.71 -8.63 2.70
N GLY A 7 0.16 -9.56 3.49
CA GLY A 7 0.28 -11.00 3.31
C GLY A 7 -0.93 -11.59 2.60
N GLY A 8 -0.72 -12.36 1.53
CA GLY A 8 -1.77 -13.11 0.81
C GLY A 8 -1.82 -14.59 1.20
N ARG A 9 -3.00 -15.16 1.47
CA ARG A 9 -3.20 -16.64 1.49
C ARG A 9 -4.17 -17.08 0.39
N GLU A 10 -3.75 -17.97 -0.49
CA GLU A 10 -4.59 -18.58 -1.54
C GLU A 10 -5.42 -19.73 -0.96
N VAL A 11 -6.70 -19.78 -1.30
CA VAL A 11 -7.59 -20.90 -0.97
C VAL A 11 -7.91 -21.63 -2.28
N ARG A 12 -7.41 -22.86 -2.44
CA ARG A 12 -7.77 -23.72 -3.57
C ARG A 12 -9.22 -24.20 -3.41
N PRO A 13 -10.04 -24.24 -4.48
CA PRO A 13 -11.40 -24.74 -4.40
C PRO A 13 -11.39 -26.28 -4.46
N GLY A 14 -11.72 -26.94 -3.35
CA GLY A 14 -11.92 -28.39 -3.31
C GLY A 14 -11.90 -28.97 -1.90
N HIS A 15 -13.01 -29.61 -1.52
CA HIS A 15 -13.27 -30.42 -0.30
C HIS A 15 -13.66 -29.70 1.01
N GLY A 16 -14.98 -29.57 1.16
CA GLY A 16 -15.81 -29.93 2.33
C GLY A 16 -15.34 -29.73 3.78
N VAL A 17 -16.21 -29.03 4.53
CA VAL A 17 -16.54 -29.23 5.98
C VAL A 17 -15.44 -28.71 6.94
N GLN A 18 -15.68 -27.94 8.03
CA GLN A 18 -16.73 -27.97 9.04
C GLN A 18 -16.79 -26.59 9.75
N THR A 19 -17.99 -26.16 10.13
CA THR A 19 -18.21 -25.05 11.06
C THR A 19 -17.89 -25.48 12.48
N GLY A 20 -16.95 -24.82 13.14
CA GLY A 20 -16.64 -25.03 14.56
C GLY A 20 -16.54 -23.70 15.29
N SER A 21 -17.52 -23.41 16.14
CA SER A 21 -17.46 -22.33 17.12
C SER A 21 -16.57 -22.76 18.28
N SER A 22 -15.51 -22.00 18.60
CA SER A 22 -14.86 -22.13 19.90
C SER A 22 -14.43 -20.77 20.45
N SER A 23 -15.05 -20.46 21.58
CA SER A 23 -14.69 -19.42 22.53
C SER A 23 -13.31 -19.71 23.13
N ALA A 24 -12.42 -18.72 23.23
CA ALA A 24 -11.22 -18.84 24.05
C ALA A 24 -10.86 -17.52 24.75
N ARG A 25 -10.82 -17.66 26.07
CA ARG A 25 -10.63 -16.71 27.17
C ARG A 25 -9.26 -16.03 27.13
N ALA A 26 -9.22 -14.76 27.52
CA ALA A 26 -8.01 -13.95 27.60
C ALA A 26 -7.22 -14.21 28.90
N THR A 27 -5.91 -14.42 28.77
CA THR A 27 -4.92 -14.30 29.86
C THR A 27 -3.86 -13.26 29.45
N THR A 28 -3.56 -12.37 30.38
CA THR A 28 -2.73 -11.16 30.22
C THR A 28 -1.27 -11.42 30.56
N SER A 29 -0.34 -10.95 29.72
CA SER A 29 1.05 -10.67 30.10
C SER A 29 1.61 -9.50 29.25
N PRO A 30 2.45 -8.59 29.80
CA PRO A 30 2.73 -7.31 29.19
C PRO A 30 4.09 -7.28 28.47
N ALA A 31 4.09 -7.47 27.15
CA ALA A 31 5.11 -6.99 26.19
C ALA A 31 4.87 -7.60 24.80
N SER A 32 3.85 -7.12 24.08
CA SER A 32 3.75 -7.34 22.63
C SER A 32 2.72 -6.39 22.04
N ARG A 33 3.17 -5.35 21.33
CA ARG A 33 2.28 -4.38 20.68
C ARG A 33 2.05 -4.68 19.19
N ALA A 34 2.21 -5.94 18.79
CA ALA A 34 1.78 -6.47 17.50
C ALA A 34 0.77 -7.60 17.73
N ARG A 35 -0.50 -7.27 17.98
CA ARG A 35 -1.56 -8.27 17.76
C ARG A 35 -2.91 -7.67 17.42
N SER A 36 -3.30 -7.88 16.16
CA SER A 36 -4.70 -8.05 15.79
C SER A 36 -4.79 -8.82 14.48
N VAL A 37 -4.54 -10.14 14.54
CA VAL A 37 -4.86 -11.05 13.45
C VAL A 37 -6.38 -11.23 13.44
N ARG A 38 -7.05 -10.72 12.40
CA ARG A 38 -8.39 -11.18 12.03
C ARG A 38 -8.38 -11.58 10.57
N SER A 39 -8.23 -12.87 10.32
CA SER A 39 -8.50 -13.47 9.02
C SER A 39 -10.00 -13.39 8.77
N THR A 40 -10.44 -12.35 8.06
CA THR A 40 -11.83 -12.21 7.61
C THR A 40 -11.89 -12.41 6.10
N PRO A 41 -12.99 -12.99 5.56
CA PRO A 41 -13.33 -12.73 4.18
C PRO A 41 -13.42 -11.21 4.04
N ALA A 42 -12.82 -10.63 3.00
CA ALA A 42 -12.82 -9.18 2.79
C ALA A 42 -14.26 -8.68 2.53
N ALA A 43 -15.02 -8.47 3.59
CA ALA A 43 -16.31 -7.82 3.57
C ALA A 43 -16.12 -6.30 3.69
N ALA A 44 -17.08 -5.55 3.17
CA ALA A 44 -17.13 -4.10 3.20
C ALA A 44 -16.84 -3.54 4.61
N PRO A 45 -16.12 -2.41 4.74
CA PRO A 45 -15.66 -1.93 6.02
C PRO A 45 -16.84 -1.45 6.89
N SER A 46 -17.22 -2.26 7.88
CA SER A 46 -18.00 -1.76 9.01
C SER A 46 -17.13 -0.81 9.83
N THR A 47 -17.72 0.32 10.22
CA THR A 47 -17.19 1.36 11.10
C THR A 47 -16.86 0.80 12.50
N GLY A 48 -15.75 0.06 12.60
CA GLY A 48 -15.25 -0.56 13.82
C GLY A 48 -13.84 -0.08 14.15
N ARG A 49 -13.72 0.63 15.28
CA ARG A 49 -12.54 1.30 15.84
C ARG A 49 -11.33 0.36 16.06
N ARG A 50 -10.52 0.11 15.01
CA ARG A 50 -9.07 -0.26 15.06
C ARG A 50 -8.40 0.23 13.76
N GLY A 51 -7.93 1.47 13.76
CA GLY A 51 -7.56 2.22 12.56
C GLY A 51 -6.28 1.75 11.86
N THR A 52 -6.40 1.36 10.60
CA THR A 52 -5.30 1.41 9.60
C THR A 52 -5.06 2.88 9.25
N ALA A 53 -4.31 3.59 10.09
CA ALA A 53 -4.18 5.07 10.03
C ALA A 53 -3.35 5.61 8.84
N SER A 54 -3.28 4.92 7.69
CA SER A 54 -2.61 5.40 6.48
C SER A 54 -3.46 5.04 5.26
N GLY A 55 -3.98 6.04 4.53
CA GLY A 55 -4.78 5.83 3.31
C GLY A 55 -4.02 5.03 2.25
N THR A 56 -2.71 5.17 2.26
CA THR A 56 -1.74 4.47 1.44
C THR A 56 -1.76 2.94 1.64
N ALA A 57 -1.92 2.45 2.88
CA ALA A 57 -2.08 1.02 3.17
C ALA A 57 -3.36 0.45 2.54
N ARG A 58 -4.45 1.20 2.72
CA ARG A 58 -5.78 0.81 2.24
C ARG A 58 -5.81 0.74 0.72
N HIS A 59 -5.19 1.71 0.05
CA HIS A 59 -5.08 1.72 -1.40
C HIS A 59 -4.38 0.46 -1.92
N THR A 60 -3.14 0.17 -1.47
CA THR A 60 -2.37 -1.00 -1.94
C THR A 60 -3.05 -2.31 -1.62
N ALA A 61 -3.60 -2.47 -0.40
CA ALA A 61 -4.34 -3.66 -0.03
C ALA A 61 -5.57 -3.87 -0.94
N SER A 62 -6.30 -2.80 -1.26
CA SER A 62 -7.46 -2.89 -2.14
C SER A 62 -7.10 -3.23 -3.60
N THR A 63 -5.97 -2.73 -4.10
CA THR A 63 -5.44 -3.08 -5.43
C THR A 63 -5.06 -4.56 -5.50
N ALA A 64 -4.36 -5.07 -4.50
CA ALA A 64 -3.89 -6.45 -4.49
C ALA A 64 -5.04 -7.45 -4.27
N VAL A 65 -5.85 -7.21 -3.22
CA VAL A 65 -6.79 -8.20 -2.67
C VAL A 65 -8.12 -7.59 -2.20
N GLY A 66 -8.49 -6.39 -2.66
CA GLY A 66 -9.76 -5.73 -2.32
C GLY A 66 -11.04 -6.37 -2.89
N ALA A 67 -12.13 -6.32 -2.11
CA ALA A 67 -13.44 -6.77 -2.58
C ALA A 67 -13.85 -6.08 -3.89
N VAL A 68 -14.68 -6.76 -4.69
CA VAL A 68 -15.24 -6.15 -5.89
C VAL A 68 -16.16 -5.02 -5.46
N SER A 69 -15.95 -3.82 -5.99
CA SER A 69 -16.75 -2.64 -5.68
C SER A 69 -17.37 -2.09 -6.96
N PRO A 70 -18.66 -2.39 -7.22
CA PRO A 70 -19.42 -1.71 -8.27
C PRO A 70 -19.47 -0.21 -8.03
N ASP A 71 -19.58 0.57 -9.10
CA ASP A 71 -19.70 2.03 -9.08
C ASP A 71 -18.61 2.76 -8.27
N ALA A 72 -17.42 2.18 -8.19
CA ALA A 72 -16.27 2.82 -7.56
C ALA A 72 -15.80 3.99 -8.42
N SER A 73 -15.68 5.16 -7.81
CA SER A 73 -15.10 6.36 -8.41
C SER A 73 -14.25 7.10 -7.40
N TYR A 74 -13.32 7.92 -7.90
CA TYR A 74 -12.78 9.01 -7.12
C TYR A 74 -13.84 10.11 -6.95
N VAL A 75 -13.55 11.11 -6.12
CA VAL A 75 -14.43 12.27 -5.88
C VAL A 75 -14.94 12.82 -7.22
N GLY A 76 -16.20 13.29 -7.26
CA GLY A 76 -16.81 13.86 -8.47
C GLY A 76 -17.07 12.87 -9.61
N GLY A 77 -16.99 11.56 -9.35
CA GLY A 77 -17.26 10.54 -10.37
C GLY A 77 -16.07 10.21 -11.27
N LEU A 78 -14.88 10.76 -11.00
CA LEU A 78 -13.69 10.47 -11.79
C LEU A 78 -13.33 8.99 -11.75
N GLY A 79 -13.12 8.41 -12.92
CA GLY A 79 -12.70 7.01 -13.06
C GLY A 79 -13.77 6.00 -12.63
N ARG A 80 -15.05 6.40 -12.68
CA ARG A 80 -16.18 5.54 -12.32
C ARG A 80 -16.14 4.21 -13.08
N GLY A 81 -16.28 3.12 -12.33
CA GLY A 81 -16.40 1.79 -12.91
C GLY A 81 -16.39 0.70 -11.85
N LEU A 82 -16.16 -0.53 -12.29
CA LEU A 82 -16.00 -1.67 -11.40
C LEU A 82 -14.55 -1.74 -10.89
N ALA A 83 -14.32 -1.40 -9.62
CA ALA A 83 -13.02 -1.65 -9.01
C ALA A 83 -12.89 -3.13 -8.64
N ARG A 84 -11.80 -3.76 -9.11
CA ARG A 84 -11.46 -5.16 -8.80
C ARG A 84 -9.98 -5.32 -8.49
N ARG A 85 -9.69 -6.36 -7.73
CA ARG A 85 -8.35 -6.77 -7.28
C ARG A 85 -7.62 -7.66 -8.29
N GLY A 86 -6.30 -7.75 -8.13
CA GLY A 86 -5.47 -8.71 -8.87
C GLY A 86 -5.72 -10.17 -8.47
N ALA A 87 -5.94 -10.46 -7.18
CA ALA A 87 -6.10 -11.83 -6.68
C ALA A 87 -7.45 -12.05 -5.95
N PRO A 88 -8.53 -12.39 -6.66
CA PRO A 88 -9.89 -12.43 -6.15
C PRO A 88 -10.13 -13.25 -4.87
N TRP A 89 -9.46 -14.39 -4.75
CA TRP A 89 -9.77 -15.37 -3.70
C TRP A 89 -8.73 -15.41 -2.59
N SER A 90 -7.80 -14.46 -2.62
CA SER A 90 -6.75 -14.35 -1.61
C SER A 90 -7.25 -13.67 -0.33
N ARG A 91 -6.74 -14.12 0.80
CA ARG A 91 -6.96 -13.50 2.12
C ARG A 91 -5.89 -12.46 2.40
N LEU A 92 -6.26 -11.42 3.14
CA LEU A 92 -5.35 -10.34 3.54
C LEU A 92 -4.95 -10.48 5.01
N ALA A 93 -3.65 -10.42 5.29
CA ALA A 93 -3.09 -10.11 6.59
C ALA A 93 -2.34 -8.76 6.51
N VAL A 94 -2.57 -7.88 7.47
CA VAL A 94 -1.99 -6.51 7.48
C VAL A 94 -1.05 -6.36 8.65
N TYR A 95 0.20 -6.00 8.34
CA TYR A 95 1.24 -5.71 9.33
C TYR A 95 1.64 -4.24 9.21
N LYS A 96 1.26 -3.45 10.21
CA LYS A 96 1.51 -2.01 10.23
C LYS A 96 2.88 -1.73 10.81
N VAL A 97 3.82 -1.38 9.94
CA VAL A 97 5.22 -1.08 10.32
C VAL A 97 5.57 0.40 10.30
N CYS A 98 4.67 1.24 9.77
CA CYS A 98 4.89 2.67 9.64
C CYS A 98 3.87 3.48 10.41
N TRP A 99 4.37 4.52 11.06
CA TRP A 99 3.63 5.39 11.96
C TRP A 99 3.90 6.84 11.60
N PHE A 100 2.88 7.69 11.72
CA PHE A 100 3.08 9.12 11.65
C PHE A 100 3.64 9.59 12.99
N LYS A 101 4.90 10.01 12.98
CA LYS A 101 5.53 10.69 14.11
C LYS A 101 6.15 11.99 13.58
N ASP A 102 5.81 13.11 14.21
CA ASP A 102 6.34 14.43 13.85
C ASP A 102 6.10 14.82 12.38
N LEU A 103 4.86 14.62 11.89
CA LEU A 103 4.42 14.85 10.49
C LEU A 103 5.15 14.03 9.42
N THR A 104 6.14 13.23 9.80
CA THR A 104 6.84 12.30 8.92
C THR A 104 6.33 10.88 9.13
N GLY A 105 6.01 10.18 8.04
CA GLY A 105 5.86 8.73 8.12
C GLY A 105 7.22 8.13 8.45
N ARG A 106 7.33 7.33 9.50
CA ARG A 106 8.54 6.57 9.85
C ARG A 106 8.21 5.11 10.04
N CYS A 107 9.09 4.25 9.56
CA CYS A 107 9.03 2.81 9.74
C CYS A 107 10.32 2.42 10.44
N SER A 108 10.23 1.86 11.65
CA SER A 108 11.43 1.46 12.37
C SER A 108 11.90 0.09 11.86
N ASP A 109 13.21 -0.14 11.85
CA ASP A 109 13.77 -1.45 11.49
C ASP A 109 13.22 -2.57 12.38
N ALA A 110 13.00 -2.26 13.66
CA ALA A 110 12.39 -3.18 14.62
C ALA A 110 10.96 -3.58 14.23
N ASP A 111 10.12 -2.61 13.84
CA ASP A 111 8.75 -2.90 13.40
C ASP A 111 8.73 -3.69 12.09
N ILE A 112 9.67 -3.40 11.16
CA ILE A 112 9.79 -4.13 9.89
C ILE A 112 10.18 -5.59 10.14
N LEU A 113 11.22 -5.84 10.93
CA LEU A 113 11.66 -7.20 11.26
C LEU A 113 10.58 -7.97 12.01
N ALA A 114 9.91 -7.34 12.98
CA ALA A 114 8.80 -7.95 13.70
C ALA A 114 7.64 -8.33 12.76
N ALA A 115 7.34 -7.49 11.77
CA ALA A 115 6.32 -7.82 10.78
C ALA A 115 6.71 -8.98 9.85
N PHE A 116 7.99 -9.09 9.47
CA PHE A 116 8.47 -10.25 8.71
C PHE A 116 8.36 -11.53 9.54
N ASP A 117 8.82 -11.52 10.78
CA ASP A 117 8.72 -12.66 11.70
C ASP A 117 7.25 -13.07 11.91
N ASP A 118 6.39 -12.11 12.22
CA ASP A 118 4.96 -12.33 12.39
C ASP A 118 4.31 -12.89 11.12
N ALA A 119 4.64 -12.34 9.95
CA ALA A 119 4.06 -12.76 8.68
C ALA A 119 4.46 -14.18 8.30
N LEU A 120 5.73 -14.53 8.49
CA LEU A 120 6.24 -15.87 8.20
C LEU A 120 5.65 -16.89 9.18
N ARG A 121 5.59 -16.54 10.47
CA ARG A 121 4.95 -17.37 11.50
C ARG A 121 3.46 -17.57 11.26
N ASP A 122 2.75 -16.57 10.76
CA ASP A 122 1.33 -16.64 10.42
C ASP A 122 1.07 -17.38 9.09
N GLY A 123 2.12 -17.78 8.37
CA GLY A 123 2.04 -18.62 7.17
C GLY A 123 1.51 -17.90 5.93
N VAL A 124 1.92 -16.64 5.72
CA VAL A 124 1.59 -15.91 4.48
C VAL A 124 2.30 -16.54 3.28
N HIS A 125 1.69 -16.49 2.09
CA HIS A 125 2.30 -17.06 0.87
C HIS A 125 3.01 -16.01 0.02
N VAL A 126 2.71 -14.73 0.18
CA VAL A 126 3.34 -13.61 -0.53
C VAL A 126 3.39 -12.42 0.41
N ILE A 127 4.50 -11.70 0.42
CA ILE A 127 4.67 -10.43 1.14
C ILE A 127 4.68 -9.28 0.11
N SER A 128 3.78 -8.32 0.24
CA SER A 128 3.78 -7.09 -0.57
C SER A 128 4.12 -5.90 0.31
N ALA A 129 5.23 -5.22 0.03
CA ALA A 129 5.80 -4.17 0.87
C ALA A 129 6.21 -2.95 0.03
N SER A 130 5.42 -1.87 0.00
CA SER A 130 5.80 -0.67 -0.80
C SER A 130 6.55 0.39 0.02
N LEU A 131 7.63 -0.03 0.67
CA LEU A 131 8.55 0.78 1.44
C LEU A 131 9.97 0.69 0.86
N GLY A 132 10.83 1.63 1.22
CA GLY A 132 12.21 1.71 0.75
C GLY A 132 12.87 2.98 1.27
N SER A 133 14.18 3.07 1.04
CA SER A 133 15.02 4.20 1.43
C SER A 133 15.65 4.80 0.19
N THR A 134 15.65 6.13 0.11
CA THR A 134 16.29 6.88 -0.98
C THR A 134 17.79 6.58 -1.01
N PRO A 135 18.40 6.33 -2.19
CA PRO A 135 19.84 6.14 -2.33
C PRO A 135 20.66 7.31 -1.76
N PRO A 136 21.94 7.08 -1.35
CA PRO A 136 22.74 5.89 -1.59
C PRO A 136 22.30 4.68 -0.76
N LEU A 137 22.34 3.49 -1.38
CA LEU A 137 21.96 2.25 -0.73
C LEU A 137 23.06 1.77 0.22
N MET A 138 22.64 1.14 1.32
CA MET A 138 23.54 0.41 2.19
C MET A 138 23.94 -0.93 1.55
N PRO A 139 25.08 -1.53 1.96
CA PRO A 139 25.43 -2.89 1.57
C PRO A 139 24.32 -3.90 1.89
N LEU A 140 24.29 -5.00 1.14
CA LEU A 140 23.34 -6.09 1.39
C LEU A 140 23.42 -6.55 2.85
N PHE A 141 22.25 -6.88 3.43
CA PHE A 141 22.09 -7.34 4.81
C PHE A 141 22.31 -6.27 5.88
N MET A 142 22.36 -4.98 5.50
CA MET A 142 22.43 -3.88 6.46
C MET A 142 21.06 -3.27 6.80
N THR A 143 20.02 -3.64 6.07
CA THR A 143 18.67 -3.08 6.26
C THR A 143 17.67 -4.17 6.67
N SER A 144 16.70 -3.79 7.52
CA SER A 144 15.64 -4.69 8.00
C SER A 144 14.83 -5.34 6.87
N THR A 145 14.63 -4.60 5.78
CA THR A 145 13.87 -5.04 4.60
C THR A 145 14.58 -6.15 3.86
N GLU A 146 15.90 -6.05 3.73
CA GLU A 146 16.72 -7.05 3.06
C GLU A 146 16.84 -8.33 3.88
N ILE A 147 17.14 -8.20 5.17
CA ILE A 147 17.24 -9.34 6.10
C ILE A 147 15.91 -10.07 6.19
N GLY A 148 14.81 -9.34 6.39
CA GLY A 148 13.47 -9.92 6.47
C GLY A 148 13.06 -10.61 5.17
N ALA A 149 13.33 -10.00 4.02
CA ALA A 149 13.03 -10.60 2.73
C ALA A 149 13.91 -11.81 2.40
N PHE A 150 15.16 -11.83 2.87
CA PHE A 150 16.04 -12.99 2.70
C PHE A 150 15.51 -14.20 3.46
N HIS A 151 15.09 -14.02 4.72
CA HIS A 151 14.44 -15.09 5.50
C HIS A 151 13.12 -15.53 4.87
N ALA A 152 12.34 -14.61 4.32
CA ALA A 152 11.12 -14.95 3.59
C ALA A 152 11.41 -15.85 2.38
N MET A 153 12.44 -15.51 1.60
CA MET A 153 12.88 -16.32 0.45
C MET A 153 13.35 -17.71 0.87
N GLN A 154 14.10 -17.83 1.97
CA GLN A 154 14.52 -19.14 2.51
C GLN A 154 13.35 -20.05 2.88
N LEU A 155 12.20 -19.47 3.24
CA LEU A 155 10.96 -20.19 3.54
C LEU A 155 10.02 -20.32 2.32
N GLY A 156 10.48 -19.92 1.12
CA GLY A 156 9.69 -19.99 -0.11
C GLY A 156 8.58 -18.94 -0.22
N VAL A 157 8.64 -17.86 0.56
CA VAL A 157 7.68 -16.76 0.55
C VAL A 157 8.27 -15.58 -0.25
N PRO A 158 7.82 -15.32 -1.50
CA PRO A 158 8.30 -14.19 -2.27
C PRO A 158 7.90 -12.85 -1.64
N ALA A 159 8.84 -11.91 -1.61
CA ALA A 159 8.61 -10.53 -1.20
C ALA A 159 8.64 -9.59 -2.41
N VAL A 160 7.61 -8.75 -2.53
CA VAL A 160 7.42 -7.78 -3.61
C VAL A 160 7.57 -6.38 -3.06
N PHE A 161 8.49 -5.61 -3.63
CA PHE A 161 8.80 -4.25 -3.23
C PHE A 161 8.62 -3.25 -4.38
N SER A 162 8.34 -1.98 -4.05
CA SER A 162 8.37 -0.90 -5.04
C SER A 162 9.80 -0.47 -5.36
N ALA A 163 10.07 -0.07 -6.59
CA ALA A 163 11.37 0.46 -7.00
C ALA A 163 11.72 1.80 -6.32
N GLY A 164 10.74 2.52 -5.78
CA GLY A 164 10.91 3.87 -5.24
C GLY A 164 10.49 4.95 -6.23
N ASN A 165 10.52 6.20 -5.77
CA ASN A 165 10.01 7.36 -6.51
C ASN A 165 11.08 8.45 -6.72
N ASP A 166 12.36 8.14 -6.51
CA ASP A 166 13.46 9.12 -6.54
C ASP A 166 14.09 9.29 -7.93
N GLY A 167 13.50 8.69 -8.96
CA GLY A 167 13.91 8.91 -10.35
C GLY A 167 13.66 10.35 -10.83
N PRO A 168 14.04 10.69 -12.07
CA PRO A 168 14.37 9.78 -13.17
C PRO A 168 15.85 9.44 -13.32
N ASP A 169 16.72 10.00 -12.48
CA ASP A 169 18.17 9.80 -12.60
C ASP A 169 18.59 8.34 -12.43
N ALA A 170 19.74 7.99 -13.01
CA ALA A 170 20.29 6.66 -12.90
C ALA A 170 20.63 6.30 -11.43
N ALA A 171 20.56 5.01 -11.11
CA ALA A 171 20.85 4.47 -9.78
C ALA A 171 19.91 4.94 -8.64
N MET A 172 18.68 5.34 -8.97
CA MET A 172 17.66 5.79 -8.00
C MET A 172 16.71 4.68 -7.47
N VAL A 173 16.98 3.41 -7.79
CA VAL A 173 16.15 2.27 -7.32
C VAL A 173 16.45 1.98 -5.85
N GLN A 174 15.40 1.88 -5.02
CA GLN A 174 15.49 1.75 -3.56
C GLN A 174 15.64 0.30 -3.06
N ASN A 175 15.11 -0.68 -3.80
CA ASN A 175 15.08 -2.10 -3.40
C ASN A 175 15.73 -2.92 -4.52
N VAL A 176 16.96 -3.39 -4.31
CA VAL A 176 17.78 -4.03 -5.36
C VAL A 176 18.23 -5.45 -5.03
N SER A 177 17.75 -5.99 -3.90
CA SER A 177 18.20 -7.30 -3.44
C SER A 177 17.78 -8.41 -4.40
N PRO A 178 18.66 -9.38 -4.71
CA PRO A 178 18.36 -10.43 -5.70
C PRO A 178 17.17 -11.34 -5.35
N TRP A 179 16.80 -11.41 -4.06
CA TRP A 179 15.73 -12.26 -3.55
C TRP A 179 14.36 -11.57 -3.45
N VAL A 180 14.23 -10.33 -3.96
CA VAL A 180 12.96 -9.61 -4.00
C VAL A 180 12.50 -9.34 -5.42
N ILE A 181 11.19 -9.20 -5.60
CA ILE A 181 10.60 -8.71 -6.84
C ILE A 181 10.44 -7.20 -6.72
N THR A 182 11.25 -6.45 -7.45
CA THR A 182 11.18 -4.98 -7.47
C THR A 182 10.31 -4.49 -8.63
N VAL A 183 9.29 -3.69 -8.31
CA VAL A 183 8.26 -3.25 -9.25
C VAL A 183 8.38 -1.75 -9.53
N ALA A 184 8.62 -1.39 -10.79
CA ALA A 184 8.59 -0.02 -11.29
C ALA A 184 7.16 0.47 -11.56
N ALA A 185 6.99 1.77 -11.74
CA ALA A 185 5.71 2.38 -12.11
C ALA A 185 5.70 2.79 -13.59
N SER A 186 4.57 2.56 -14.26
CA SER A 186 4.30 3.03 -15.62
C SER A 186 2.93 3.68 -15.71
N THR A 187 2.70 4.42 -16.78
CA THR A 187 1.38 4.97 -17.10
C THR A 187 0.47 3.92 -17.73
N ILE A 188 -0.83 4.22 -17.76
CA ILE A 188 -1.84 3.50 -18.53
C ILE A 188 -2.46 4.45 -19.56
N ASP A 189 -3.33 3.93 -20.43
CA ASP A 189 -4.04 4.69 -21.46
C ASP A 189 -5.05 5.72 -20.89
N ARG A 190 -5.61 5.44 -19.71
CA ARG A 190 -6.58 6.34 -19.05
C ARG A 190 -5.93 7.63 -18.57
N ARG A 191 -6.53 8.76 -18.97
CA ARG A 191 -6.17 10.12 -18.56
C ARG A 191 -7.35 10.85 -17.93
N PHE A 192 -7.07 11.90 -17.16
CA PHE A 192 -8.07 12.78 -16.54
C PHE A 192 -7.89 14.22 -17.06
N PRO A 193 -8.38 14.52 -18.27
CA PRO A 193 -8.20 15.83 -18.86
C PRO A 193 -9.00 16.89 -18.09
N THR A 194 -8.42 18.08 -17.95
CA THR A 194 -9.06 19.25 -17.33
C THR A 194 -8.93 20.43 -18.28
N VAL A 195 -10.06 20.99 -18.70
CA VAL A 195 -10.09 22.16 -19.59
C VAL A 195 -9.89 23.43 -18.75
N ILE A 196 -8.96 24.27 -19.19
CA ILE A 196 -8.65 25.56 -18.59
C ILE A 196 -9.03 26.64 -19.62
N THR A 197 -10.08 27.39 -19.35
CA THR A 197 -10.50 28.51 -20.20
C THR A 197 -9.99 29.82 -19.61
N LEU A 198 -9.18 30.52 -20.40
CA LEU A 198 -8.60 31.82 -20.06
C LEU A 198 -9.61 32.95 -20.26
N GLY A 199 -9.35 34.10 -19.65
CA GLY A 199 -10.22 35.30 -19.78
C GLY A 199 -10.34 35.86 -21.19
N ASN A 200 -9.43 35.48 -22.10
CA ASN A 200 -9.47 35.80 -23.53
C ASN A 200 -10.16 34.69 -24.38
N ASN A 201 -10.92 33.79 -23.75
CA ASN A 201 -11.61 32.65 -24.36
C ASN A 201 -10.71 31.58 -25.00
N VAL A 202 -9.38 31.67 -24.86
CA VAL A 202 -8.49 30.58 -25.26
C VAL A 202 -8.62 29.43 -24.25
N SER A 203 -8.76 28.20 -24.75
CA SER A 203 -8.87 27.01 -23.92
C SER A 203 -7.64 26.11 -24.07
N LEU A 204 -7.09 25.66 -22.95
CA LEU A 204 -5.98 24.72 -22.85
C LEU A 204 -6.47 23.42 -22.19
N VAL A 205 -5.93 22.28 -22.59
CA VAL A 205 -6.23 20.99 -21.95
C VAL A 205 -5.03 20.54 -21.15
N GLY A 206 -5.18 20.53 -19.83
CA GLY A 206 -4.22 19.94 -18.89
C GLY A 206 -4.72 18.59 -18.36
N GLU A 207 -4.03 18.06 -17.36
CA GLU A 207 -4.46 16.88 -16.61
C GLU A 207 -4.54 17.23 -15.12
N SER A 208 -5.66 16.91 -14.47
CA SER A 208 -5.87 17.14 -13.04
C SER A 208 -6.98 16.24 -12.50
N PHE A 209 -7.02 16.06 -11.18
CA PHE A 209 -8.15 15.44 -10.48
C PHE A 209 -9.18 16.48 -10.02
N ASN A 210 -9.35 17.56 -10.79
CA ASN A 210 -10.33 18.57 -10.49
C ASN A 210 -11.73 18.06 -10.86
N VAL A 211 -12.67 18.29 -9.95
CA VAL A 211 -14.06 17.82 -10.03
C VAL A 211 -15.07 18.96 -10.05
N ASN A 212 -14.61 20.18 -9.78
CA ASN A 212 -15.44 21.37 -9.67
C ASN A 212 -14.94 22.45 -10.64
N ASP A 213 -15.88 23.23 -11.18
CA ASP A 213 -15.53 24.44 -11.92
C ASP A 213 -14.89 25.45 -10.96
N MET A 214 -13.66 25.85 -11.28
CA MET A 214 -12.92 26.84 -10.51
C MET A 214 -12.69 28.08 -11.37
N LYS A 215 -13.17 29.24 -10.90
CA LYS A 215 -12.84 30.55 -11.45
C LYS A 215 -11.74 31.16 -10.59
N MET A 216 -10.51 31.12 -11.09
CA MET A 216 -9.31 31.56 -10.37
C MET A 216 -8.54 32.55 -11.23
N ARG A 217 -7.86 33.50 -10.59
CA ARG A 217 -6.88 34.35 -11.28
C ARG A 217 -5.62 33.52 -11.51
N LEU A 218 -5.09 33.52 -12.73
CA LEU A 218 -3.78 32.94 -12.97
C LEU A 218 -2.73 33.72 -12.19
N VAL A 219 -1.96 32.98 -11.41
CA VAL A 219 -0.88 33.48 -10.58
C VAL A 219 0.38 32.72 -10.98
N GLU A 220 1.52 33.40 -10.92
CA GLU A 220 2.80 32.76 -11.17
C GLU A 220 3.07 31.75 -10.04
N SER A 221 3.42 30.51 -10.38
CA SER A 221 3.62 29.44 -9.39
C SER A 221 4.60 29.84 -8.29
N GLY A 222 5.66 30.61 -8.60
CA GLY A 222 6.65 31.07 -7.61
C GLY A 222 6.10 32.07 -6.57
N SER A 223 4.98 32.74 -6.87
CA SER A 223 4.35 33.73 -5.99
C SER A 223 3.35 33.13 -4.98
N VAL A 224 3.04 31.84 -5.09
CA VAL A 224 2.01 31.14 -4.29
C VAL A 224 2.60 30.19 -3.25
N PHE A 225 3.86 29.77 -3.41
CA PHE A 225 4.54 28.83 -2.49
C PHE A 225 5.54 29.54 -1.55
N SER A 226 5.44 30.86 -1.39
CA SER A 226 6.38 31.63 -0.57
C SER A 226 6.12 31.53 0.94
N ASP A 227 5.01 30.92 1.36
CA ASP A 227 4.50 30.93 2.74
C ASP A 227 4.38 29.55 3.43
N GLY A 228 4.85 28.47 2.79
CA GLY A 228 5.13 27.18 3.46
C GLY A 228 3.96 26.21 3.60
#